data_AF-A0A848MNT5-F1
#
_entry.id   AF-A0A848MNT5-F1
#
_cell.length_a   1.000
_cell.length_b   1.000
_cell.length_c   1.000
_cell.angle_alpha   90.00
_cell.angle_beta   90.00
_cell.angle_gamma   90.00
#
_symmetry.space_group_name_H-M   'P 1'
#
loop_
_entity.id
_entity.type
_entity.pdbx_description
1 polymer ?
#
loop_
_entity_poly.entity_id
_entity_poly.type
_entity_poly.pdbx_seq_one_letter_code
_entity_poly.pdbx_strand_id
1 'polypeptide(L)'
;MTTKARIQLRLKRSKRYVFTRDDFKDLAGYDQIGRALRELVKEGQLLKVGYGVYTKARQNVITGKLMPAAPGGSAAVVIEALERLKVDYRLVGATSAYNSGKSTQIPASLEIKTSPRFKRTLSVGSSKLNG
;
A
#
# COMPACT_ATOMS: atom_id res chain seq x y z
N MET A 1 18.17 -5.80 -20.16
CA MET A 1 16.84 -5.69 -19.48
C MET A 1 16.72 -4.30 -18.88
N THR A 2 15.63 -3.56 -19.12
CA THR A 2 15.46 -2.19 -18.58
C THR A 2 15.22 -2.17 -17.07
N THR A 3 15.48 -1.04 -16.39
CA THR A 3 15.18 -0.87 -14.96
C THR A 3 13.73 -1.21 -14.63
N LYS A 4 12.80 -0.73 -15.45
CA LYS A 4 11.37 -1.05 -15.33
C LYS A 4 11.09 -2.55 -15.40
N ALA A 5 11.66 -3.25 -16.39
CA ALA A 5 11.48 -4.69 -16.52
C ALA A 5 12.02 -5.46 -15.30
N ARG A 6 13.15 -5.02 -14.73
CA ARG A 6 13.71 -5.60 -13.49
C ARG A 6 12.79 -5.38 -12.30
N ILE A 7 12.24 -4.17 -12.16
CA ILE A 7 11.26 -3.83 -11.13
C ILE A 7 9.99 -4.69 -11.29
N GLN A 8 9.42 -4.77 -12.49
CA GLN A 8 8.24 -5.60 -12.78
C GLN A 8 8.46 -7.07 -12.42
N LEU A 9 9.61 -7.64 -12.78
CA LEU A 9 9.94 -9.02 -12.44
C LEU A 9 9.98 -9.23 -10.92
N ARG A 10 10.60 -8.30 -10.18
CA ARG A 10 10.66 -8.37 -8.72
C ARG A 10 9.29 -8.21 -8.07
N LEU A 11 8.46 -7.30 -8.58
CA LEU A 11 7.07 -7.14 -8.15
C LEU A 11 6.30 -8.45 -8.33
N LYS A 12 6.37 -9.07 -9.52
CA LYS A 12 5.67 -10.33 -9.83
C LYS A 12 6.11 -11.49 -8.91
N ARG A 13 7.41 -11.60 -8.61
CA ARG A 13 7.96 -12.67 -7.76
C ARG A 13 7.70 -12.45 -6.26
N SER A 14 7.53 -11.20 -5.83
CA SER A 14 7.32 -10.87 -4.43
C SER A 14 5.94 -11.30 -3.95
N LYS A 15 5.87 -11.91 -2.77
CA LYS A 15 4.61 -12.19 -2.06
C LYS A 15 4.00 -10.94 -1.40
N ARG A 16 4.80 -9.89 -1.22
CA ARG A 16 4.36 -8.60 -0.66
C ARG A 16 3.48 -7.84 -1.66
N TYR A 17 2.64 -6.94 -1.14
CA TYR A 17 1.82 -6.07 -1.96
C TYR A 17 2.29 -4.62 -1.92
N VAL A 18 2.95 -4.18 -0.83
CA VAL A 18 3.43 -2.81 -0.67
C VAL A 18 4.95 -2.72 -0.80
N PHE A 19 5.38 -1.72 -1.57
CA PHE A 19 6.78 -1.48 -1.91
C PHE A 19 7.16 -0.01 -1.72
N THR A 20 8.38 0.20 -1.25
CA THR A 20 9.02 1.52 -1.22
C THR A 20 10.10 1.60 -2.30
N ARG A 21 10.65 2.79 -2.53
CA ARG A 21 11.78 2.94 -3.47
C ARG A 21 13.01 2.13 -3.05
N ASP A 22 13.21 1.97 -1.75
CA ASP A 22 14.36 1.26 -1.19
C ASP A 22 14.35 -0.23 -1.54
N ASP A 23 13.19 -0.82 -1.85
CA ASP A 23 13.07 -2.21 -2.32
C ASP A 23 13.74 -2.45 -3.69
N PHE A 24 14.13 -1.38 -4.39
CA PHE A 24 14.71 -1.43 -5.73
C PHE A 24 16.06 -0.73 -5.84
N LYS A 25 16.64 -0.28 -4.72
CA LYS A 25 17.90 0.50 -4.71
C LYS A 25 19.10 -0.23 -5.32
N ASP A 26 19.06 -1.57 -5.35
CA ASP A 26 20.05 -2.44 -6.00
C ASP A 26 19.89 -2.51 -7.53
N LEU A 27 18.77 -2.02 -8.07
CA LEU A 27 18.48 -2.12 -9.50
C LEU A 27 18.99 -0.92 -10.28
N ALA A 28 18.90 0.30 -9.73
CA ALA A 28 19.23 1.53 -10.42
C ALA A 28 19.34 2.73 -9.46
N GLY A 29 19.71 3.90 -9.99
CA GLY A 29 19.70 5.16 -9.24
C GLY A 29 18.28 5.60 -8.83
N TYR A 30 18.19 6.45 -7.81
CA TYR A 30 16.94 6.91 -7.20
C TYR A 30 15.93 7.48 -8.22
N ASP A 31 16.40 8.30 -9.16
CA ASP A 31 15.54 8.92 -10.18
C ASP A 31 15.07 7.92 -11.23
N GLN A 32 15.92 6.97 -11.62
CA GLN A 32 15.55 5.92 -12.58
C GLN A 32 14.50 4.99 -11.99
N ILE A 33 14.64 4.61 -10.71
CA ILE A 33 13.61 3.86 -9.97
C ILE A 33 12.32 4.67 -9.91
N GLY A 34 12.41 5.96 -9.54
CA GLY A 34 11.25 6.84 -9.47
C GLY A 34 10.51 6.97 -10.80
N ARG A 35 11.23 7.12 -11.92
CA ARG A 35 10.65 7.16 -13.27
C ARG A 35 9.96 5.85 -13.62
N ALA A 36 10.64 4.71 -13.43
CA ALA A 36 10.06 3.39 -13.70
C ALA A 36 8.80 3.13 -12.86
N LEU A 37 8.80 3.45 -11.56
CA LEU A 37 7.60 3.29 -10.72
C LEU A 37 6.45 4.21 -11.16
N ARG A 38 6.74 5.45 -11.61
CA ARG A 38 5.69 6.33 -12.17
C ARG A 38 5.09 5.77 -13.45
N GLU A 39 5.90 5.20 -14.34
CA GLU A 39 5.41 4.53 -15.55
C GLU A 39 4.50 3.34 -15.20
N LEU A 40 4.91 2.51 -14.23
CA LEU A 40 4.09 1.37 -13.77
C LEU A 40 2.76 1.80 -13.14
N VAL A 41 2.73 2.97 -12.50
CA VAL A 41 1.48 3.58 -12.02
C VAL A 41 0.60 4.05 -13.19
N LYS A 42 1.19 4.71 -14.19
CA LYS A 42 0.46 5.13 -15.41
C LYS A 42 -0.14 3.95 -16.17
N GLU A 43 0.57 2.82 -16.19
CA GLU A 43 0.12 1.56 -16.82
C GLU A 43 -0.89 0.78 -15.96
N GLY A 44 -1.24 1.28 -14.78
CA GLY A 44 -2.20 0.61 -13.90
C GLY A 44 -1.70 -0.69 -13.29
N GLN A 45 -0.39 -0.94 -13.30
CA GLN A 45 0.22 -2.09 -12.62
C GLN A 45 0.46 -1.83 -11.13
N LEU A 46 0.60 -0.55 -10.77
CA LEU A 46 0.76 -0.08 -9.39
C LEU A 46 -0.26 1.03 -9.08
N LEU A 47 -0.62 1.14 -7.81
CA LEU A 47 -1.27 2.31 -7.24
C LEU A 47 -0.30 3.03 -6.31
N LYS A 48 -0.33 4.37 -6.33
CA LYS A 48 0.41 5.18 -5.37
C LYS A 48 -0.39 5.24 -4.07
N VAL A 49 0.21 4.81 -2.97
CA VAL A 49 -0.39 4.84 -1.62
C VAL A 49 -0.03 6.14 -0.91
N GLY A 50 1.20 6.61 -1.10
CA GLY A 50 1.71 7.82 -0.46
C GLY A 50 3.03 8.27 -1.08
N TYR A 51 3.74 9.19 -0.43
CA TYR A 51 5.06 9.59 -0.89
C TYR A 51 6.02 8.39 -0.85
N GLY A 52 6.50 7.97 -2.03
CA GLY A 52 7.46 6.87 -2.16
C GLY A 52 6.92 5.48 -1.82
N VAL A 53 5.60 5.34 -1.64
CA VAL A 53 4.94 4.06 -1.28
C VAL A 53 3.94 3.68 -2.36
N TYR A 54 4.04 2.44 -2.82
CA TYR A 54 3.26 1.90 -3.93
C TYR A 54 2.69 0.54 -3.55
N THR A 55 1.51 0.21 -4.07
CA THR A 55 0.93 -1.13 -3.95
C THR A 55 0.68 -1.73 -5.33
N LYS A 56 0.71 -3.06 -5.42
CA LYS A 56 0.22 -3.76 -6.63
C LYS A 56 -1.23 -3.41 -6.91
N ALA A 57 -1.53 -3.21 -8.18
CA ALA A 57 -2.86 -2.91 -8.67
C ALA A 57 -3.42 -4.08 -9.48
N ARG A 58 -4.75 -4.20 -9.48
CA ARG A 58 -5.51 -5.06 -10.38
C ARG A 58 -6.73 -4.30 -10.87
N GLN A 59 -7.26 -4.69 -12.01
CA GLN A 59 -8.54 -4.18 -12.47
C GLN A 59 -9.68 -4.85 -11.68
N ASN A 60 -10.65 -4.05 -11.23
CA ASN A 60 -11.89 -4.56 -10.71
C ASN A 60 -12.77 -5.02 -11.87
N VAL A 61 -13.14 -6.30 -11.89
CA VAL A 61 -13.96 -6.90 -12.96
C VAL A 61 -15.36 -6.28 -13.04
N ILE A 62 -15.90 -5.81 -11.91
CA ILE A 62 -17.25 -5.24 -11.85
C ILE A 62 -17.23 -3.77 -12.29
N THR A 63 -16.34 -2.96 -11.73
CA THR A 63 -16.35 -1.50 -11.95
C THR A 63 -15.43 -1.04 -13.09
N GLY A 64 -14.58 -1.91 -13.62
CA GLY A 64 -13.52 -1.57 -14.59
C GLY A 64 -12.38 -0.70 -14.03
N LYS A 65 -12.55 -0.11 -12.84
CA LYS A 65 -11.55 0.73 -12.16
C LYS A 65 -10.41 -0.08 -11.54
N LEU A 66 -9.24 0.55 -11.42
CA LEU A 66 -8.11 -0.02 -10.70
C LEU A 66 -8.38 -0.08 -9.19
N MET A 67 -7.95 -1.17 -8.56
CA MET A 67 -8.02 -1.39 -7.12
C MET A 67 -6.78 -2.13 -6.61
N PRO A 68 -6.51 -2.14 -5.30
CA PRO A 68 -5.40 -2.91 -4.75
C PRO A 68 -5.51 -4.39 -5.05
N ALA A 69 -4.39 -5.01 -5.39
CA ALA A 69 -4.31 -6.46 -5.58
C ALA A 69 -4.19 -7.23 -4.26
N ALA A 70 -3.98 -6.54 -3.13
CA ALA A 70 -3.90 -7.17 -1.82
C ALA A 70 -5.25 -7.86 -1.47
N PRO A 71 -5.25 -9.12 -1.00
CA PRO A 71 -6.47 -9.85 -0.66
C PRO A 71 -7.33 -9.14 0.39
N GLY A 72 -6.71 -8.53 1.39
CA GLY A 72 -7.39 -7.72 2.42
C GLY A 72 -7.74 -6.28 1.97
N GLY A 73 -7.70 -6.02 0.66
CA GLY A 73 -8.08 -4.73 0.07
C GLY A 73 -7.27 -3.55 0.57
N SER A 74 -7.91 -2.38 0.61
CA SER A 74 -7.29 -1.12 1.03
C SER A 74 -6.79 -1.14 2.48
N ALA A 75 -7.52 -1.81 3.38
CA ALA A 75 -7.14 -1.92 4.79
C ALA A 75 -5.80 -2.63 4.98
N ALA A 76 -5.61 -3.79 4.33
CA ALA A 76 -4.36 -4.52 4.38
C ALA A 76 -3.19 -3.71 3.78
N VAL A 77 -3.43 -2.94 2.72
CA VAL A 77 -2.41 -2.06 2.14
C VAL A 77 -1.97 -0.97 3.11
N VAL A 78 -2.90 -0.34 3.84
CA VAL A 78 -2.54 0.71 4.82
C VAL A 78 -1.69 0.12 5.95
N ILE A 79 -2.06 -1.05 6.46
CA ILE A 79 -1.31 -1.76 7.50
C ILE A 79 0.10 -2.11 7.00
N GLU A 80 0.20 -2.80 5.86
CA GLU A 80 1.49 -3.19 5.28
C GLU A 80 2.33 -1.95 4.96
N ALA A 81 1.73 -0.84 4.52
CA ALA A 81 2.45 0.41 4.30
C ALA A 81 3.07 0.98 5.57
N LEU A 82 2.35 0.97 6.71
CA LEU A 82 2.90 1.41 8.00
C LEU A 82 4.06 0.52 8.44
N GLU A 83 3.94 -0.80 8.28
CA GLU A 83 5.00 -1.76 8.58
C GLU A 83 6.23 -1.56 7.69
N ARG A 84 6.04 -1.33 6.39
CA ARG A 84 7.13 -1.03 5.45
C ARG A 84 7.84 0.28 5.79
N LEU A 85 7.10 1.26 6.30
CA LEU A 85 7.64 2.53 6.77
C LEU A 85 8.20 2.47 8.19
N LYS A 86 8.07 1.33 8.89
CA LYS A 86 8.47 1.15 10.29
C LYS A 86 7.81 2.18 11.22
N VAL A 87 6.53 2.41 11.01
CA VAL A 87 5.73 3.35 11.79
C VAL A 87 4.89 2.57 12.77
N ASP A 88 5.08 2.83 14.06
CA ASP A 88 4.23 2.23 15.09
C ASP A 88 2.79 2.70 14.96
N TYR A 89 1.88 1.75 15.08
CA TYR A 89 0.45 1.98 14.97
C TYR A 89 -0.31 1.12 15.99
N ARG A 90 -1.51 1.57 16.34
CA ARG A 90 -2.46 0.82 17.15
C ARG A 90 -3.81 0.80 16.46
N LEU A 91 -4.42 -0.38 16.43
CA LEU A 91 -5.83 -0.53 16.06
C LEU A 91 -6.67 0.04 17.20
N VAL A 92 -7.73 0.78 16.87
CA VAL A 92 -8.60 1.43 17.86
C VAL A 92 -10.07 1.22 17.48
N GLY A 93 -10.99 1.70 18.33
CA GLY A 93 -12.43 1.71 18.04
C GLY A 93 -13.01 0.33 17.73
N ALA A 94 -13.90 0.28 16.73
CA ALA A 94 -14.57 -0.96 16.33
C ALA A 94 -13.58 -2.01 15.82
N THR A 95 -12.51 -1.58 15.16
CA THR A 95 -11.44 -2.47 14.68
C THR A 95 -10.79 -3.23 15.84
N SER A 96 -10.43 -2.52 16.91
CA SER A 96 -9.84 -3.16 18.08
C SER A 96 -10.84 -4.05 18.83
N ALA A 97 -12.11 -3.64 18.92
CA ALA A 97 -13.15 -4.42 19.61
C ALA A 97 -13.41 -5.75 18.89
N TYR A 98 -13.52 -5.72 17.56
CA TYR A 98 -13.67 -6.91 16.72
C TYR A 98 -12.46 -7.85 16.84
N ASN A 99 -11.24 -7.32 16.64
CA ASN A 99 -10.04 -8.15 16.67
C ASN A 99 -9.73 -8.74 18.05
N SER A 100 -10.20 -8.13 19.13
CA SER A 100 -10.06 -8.65 20.50
C SER A 100 -11.19 -9.58 20.94
N GLY A 101 -12.15 -9.87 20.06
CA GLY A 101 -13.32 -10.71 20.37
C GLY A 101 -14.36 -10.04 21.29
N LYS A 102 -14.19 -8.75 21.62
CA LYS A 102 -15.13 -7.98 22.44
C LYS A 102 -16.40 -7.59 21.69
N SER A 103 -16.38 -7.67 20.36
CA SER A 103 -17.54 -7.46 19.49
C SER A 103 -17.53 -8.48 18.36
N THR A 104 -18.71 -8.94 17.96
CA THR A 104 -18.90 -9.76 16.77
C THR A 104 -19.23 -8.94 15.52
N GLN A 105 -19.45 -7.63 15.68
CA GLN A 105 -19.74 -6.74 14.56
C GLN A 105 -18.48 -6.50 13.73
N ILE A 106 -18.57 -6.79 12.42
CA ILE A 106 -17.49 -6.54 11.47
C ILE A 106 -17.38 -5.02 11.25
N PRO A 107 -16.21 -4.40 11.50
CA PRO A 107 -16.02 -2.96 11.31
C PRO A 107 -16.20 -2.55 9.84
N ALA A 108 -16.92 -1.46 9.61
CA ALA A 108 -17.12 -0.91 8.26
C ALA A 108 -15.83 -0.28 7.68
N SER A 109 -14.95 0.23 8.54
CA SER A 109 -13.68 0.85 8.14
C SER A 109 -12.57 0.52 9.14
N LEU A 110 -11.33 0.59 8.64
CA LEU A 110 -10.12 0.38 9.42
C LEU A 110 -9.82 1.63 10.26
N GLU A 111 -9.81 1.47 11.57
CA GLU A 111 -9.50 2.54 12.52
C GLU A 111 -8.11 2.34 13.10
N ILE A 112 -7.19 3.25 12.76
CA ILE A 112 -5.79 3.21 13.19
C ILE A 112 -5.40 4.54 13.82
N LYS A 113 -4.68 4.47 14.93
CA LYS A 113 -3.96 5.59 15.53
C LYS A 113 -2.45 5.39 15.35
N THR A 114 -1.78 6.39 14.77
CA THR A 114 -0.32 6.43 14.63
C THR A 114 0.28 7.45 15.61
N SER A 115 1.61 7.48 15.71
CA SER A 115 2.32 8.53 16.46
C SER A 115 1.97 9.93 15.92
N PRO A 116 1.76 10.96 16.78
CA PRO A 116 1.50 12.33 16.34
C PRO A 116 2.56 12.93 15.41
N ARG A 117 3.79 12.37 15.45
CA ARG A 117 4.92 12.75 14.58
C ARG A 117 4.77 12.22 13.15
N PHE A 118 3.99 11.17 12.94
CA PHE A 118 3.74 10.63 11.61
C PHE A 118 2.67 11.49 10.91
N LYS A 119 3.11 12.43 10.07
CA LYS A 119 2.24 13.35 9.31
C LYS A 119 1.96 12.94 7.88
N ARG A 120 2.62 11.88 7.38
CA ARG A 120 2.46 11.44 5.99
C ARG A 120 1.03 10.92 5.79
N THR A 121 0.37 11.43 4.74
CA THR A 121 -0.92 10.91 4.27
C THR A 121 -0.72 9.62 3.48
N LEU A 122 -1.49 8.59 3.82
CA LEU A 122 -1.60 7.36 3.05
C LEU A 122 -3.04 7.23 2.55
N SER A 123 -3.23 6.99 1.26
CA SER A 123 -4.53 6.90 0.62
C SER A 123 -4.56 5.78 -0.40
N VAL A 124 -5.55 4.90 -0.31
CA VAL A 124 -5.73 3.80 -1.25
C VAL A 124 -7.20 3.41 -1.34
N GLY A 125 -7.81 3.61 -2.52
CA GLY A 125 -9.26 3.45 -2.67
C GLY A 125 -10.01 4.39 -1.72
N SER A 126 -10.93 3.85 -0.93
CA SER A 126 -11.69 4.59 0.10
C SER A 126 -10.96 4.75 1.43
N SER A 127 -9.86 4.02 1.66
CA SER A 127 -9.11 4.14 2.91
C SER A 127 -8.13 5.31 2.86
N LYS A 128 -8.15 6.15 3.90
CA LYS A 128 -7.28 7.32 4.04
C LYS A 128 -6.80 7.42 5.48
N LEU A 129 -5.51 7.65 5.66
CA LEU A 129 -4.86 7.90 6.95
C LEU A 129 -4.18 9.27 6.91
N ASN A 130 -4.33 10.06 7.99
CA ASN A 130 -3.80 11.43 8.10
C ASN A 130 -4.20 12.33 6.92
N GLY A 131 -5.47 12.25 6.54
CA GLY A 131 -6.03 12.93 5.38
C GLY A 131 -7.24 13.76 5.73
#